data_AF-A0A495HYU2-F1
#
_entry.id   AF-A0A495HYU2-F1
#
_cell.length_a   1.000
_cell.length_b   1.000
_cell.length_c   1.000
_cell.angle_alpha   90.00
_cell.angle_beta   90.00
_cell.angle_gamma   90.00
#
_symmetry.space_group_name_H-M   'P 1'
#
loop_
_entity.id
_entity.type
_entity.pdbx_description
1 polymer ?
#
loop_
_entity_poly.entity_id
_entity_poly.type
_entity_poly.pdbx_seq_one_letter_code
_entity_poly.pdbx_strand_id
1 'polypeptide(L)'
;MDIQQLKLLAGRVRGLLEQSQHSIGHNQSLDLIAALPGLRSWPEVQSFPDRVAACKLDQVSAGRLVFRLKRKFDLEFSPQTMLAALNPPGTHTESLAPQIWPTGPVPGVYITNSQEAIDALLESYEEATDGALVYAERAGNHWEGSIDLGEGGLWSNGLQRVPSGTLIVVGPLMLDQQSWSDSSGHLHMACLIAQGAQHRVAVLIDTPAPEAMFEDATLMVDSVQEEGDNCETALMGLVTTEGQLQLRRPFSGERPMLKLARRKAALDAIPVSVLSLLESAVKGRTAGLLLFGSSEVHDHAAIELVAASLAMTEHAGPAARIMPRHRSTPAKDWQVPPVIQELPFLPSIESAYEQGYRRMIFAPSYTPSELLMEFSNDCLLISGTYGSNVDEVFMSALRVGGLRNENDLLSQIIAMLGVKYIPGTDGQISVSDLYLGSQDRISIPKRFDDMIKVLQTNRVVRWEDEMGQLLDVGRITPEAVAGALERIGGVSEFLSEWSEKNRAK
;
A
#
# COMPACT_ATOMS: atom_id res chain seq x y z
N MET A 1 -31.31 5.61 -21.88
CA MET A 1 -30.12 5.60 -22.77
C MET A 1 -28.98 6.27 -22.01
N ASP A 2 -27.73 6.07 -22.38
CA ASP A 2 -26.62 6.86 -21.79
C ASP A 2 -26.06 7.90 -22.79
N ILE A 3 -25.15 8.75 -22.31
CA ILE A 3 -24.53 9.82 -23.09
C ILE A 3 -23.70 9.26 -24.26
N GLN A 4 -23.08 8.09 -24.10
CA GLN A 4 -22.28 7.46 -25.16
C GLN A 4 -23.19 6.91 -26.27
N GLN A 5 -24.31 6.30 -25.90
CA GLN A 5 -25.34 5.85 -26.83
C GLN A 5 -25.87 7.03 -27.67
N LEU A 6 -26.08 8.20 -27.07
CA LEU A 6 -26.45 9.40 -27.82
C LEU A 6 -25.35 9.88 -28.79
N LYS A 7 -24.07 9.84 -28.41
CA LYS A 7 -22.97 10.21 -29.33
C LYS A 7 -22.87 9.27 -30.53
N LEU A 8 -23.07 7.97 -30.32
CA LEU A 8 -23.09 6.98 -31.40
C LEU A 8 -24.26 7.24 -32.36
N LEU A 9 -25.44 7.52 -31.83
CA LEU A 9 -26.61 7.87 -32.63
C LEU A 9 -26.41 9.21 -33.38
N ALA A 10 -25.71 10.18 -32.79
CA ALA A 10 -25.33 11.43 -33.47
C ALA A 10 -24.42 11.17 -34.68
N GLY A 11 -23.47 10.21 -34.56
CA GLY A 11 -22.64 9.76 -35.67
C GLY A 11 -23.46 9.14 -36.81
N ARG A 12 -24.46 8.31 -36.47
CA ARG A 12 -25.38 7.71 -37.46
C ARG A 12 -26.23 8.75 -38.16
N VAL A 13 -26.80 9.71 -37.42
CA VAL A 13 -27.56 10.83 -38.00
C VAL A 13 -26.70 11.67 -38.93
N ARG A 14 -25.43 11.92 -38.58
CA ARG A 14 -24.48 12.59 -39.47
C ARG A 14 -24.31 11.82 -40.78
N GLY A 15 -24.08 10.50 -40.72
CA GLY A 15 -23.95 9.67 -41.92
C GLY A 15 -25.21 9.66 -42.80
N LEU A 16 -26.40 9.66 -42.20
CA LEU A 16 -27.68 9.77 -42.93
C LEU A 16 -27.84 11.14 -43.63
N LEU A 17 -27.37 12.20 -42.99
CA LEU A 17 -27.39 13.55 -43.57
C LEU A 17 -26.38 13.69 -44.71
N GLU A 18 -25.18 13.13 -44.56
CA GLU A 18 -24.16 13.08 -45.61
C GLU A 18 -24.68 12.34 -46.86
N GLN A 19 -25.38 11.20 -46.67
CA GLN A 19 -26.04 10.46 -47.76
C GLN A 19 -27.13 11.28 -48.46
N SER A 20 -27.76 12.21 -47.74
CA SER A 20 -28.78 13.13 -48.24
C SER A 20 -28.19 14.46 -48.74
N GLN A 21 -26.87 14.53 -48.99
CA GLN A 21 -26.13 15.71 -49.44
C GLN A 21 -26.10 16.90 -48.46
N HIS A 22 -26.36 16.65 -47.17
CA HIS A 22 -26.23 17.64 -46.11
C HIS A 22 -25.01 17.34 -45.23
N SER A 23 -23.91 18.08 -45.46
CA SER A 23 -22.72 17.97 -44.61
C SER A 23 -22.90 18.78 -43.33
N ILE A 24 -22.66 18.13 -42.18
CA ILE A 24 -22.70 18.78 -40.86
C ILE A 24 -21.49 18.39 -40.02
N GLY A 25 -21.03 19.31 -39.18
CA GLY A 25 -19.95 19.06 -38.23
C GLY A 25 -20.37 18.17 -37.06
N HIS A 26 -19.38 17.62 -36.33
CA HIS A 26 -19.61 16.77 -35.17
C HIS A 26 -20.46 17.45 -34.08
N ASN A 27 -20.18 18.71 -33.74
CA ASN A 27 -20.96 19.43 -32.73
C ASN A 27 -22.41 19.66 -33.16
N GLN A 28 -22.64 19.87 -34.46
CA GLN A 28 -23.99 20.03 -35.01
C GLN A 28 -24.78 18.71 -34.96
N SER A 29 -24.13 17.56 -35.16
CA SER A 29 -24.81 16.26 -35.05
C SER A 29 -25.18 15.94 -33.60
N LEU A 30 -24.35 16.35 -32.64
CA LEU A 30 -24.66 16.26 -31.21
C LEU A 30 -25.85 17.16 -30.81
N ASP A 31 -25.95 18.36 -31.36
CA ASP A 31 -27.11 19.23 -31.14
C ASP A 31 -28.41 18.68 -31.76
N LEU A 32 -28.30 17.95 -32.87
CA LEU A 32 -29.44 17.29 -33.47
C LEU A 32 -29.91 16.10 -32.62
N ILE A 33 -29.00 15.28 -32.10
CA ILE A 33 -29.36 14.08 -31.34
C ILE A 33 -30.00 14.38 -29.99
N ALA A 34 -29.79 15.58 -29.44
CA ALA A 34 -30.48 16.07 -28.24
C ALA A 34 -32.02 16.02 -28.38
N ALA A 35 -32.56 15.95 -29.60
CA ALA A 35 -33.99 15.78 -29.85
C ALA A 35 -34.56 14.48 -29.27
N LEU A 36 -33.77 13.41 -29.20
CA LEU A 36 -34.22 12.10 -28.72
C LEU A 36 -34.74 12.18 -27.28
N PRO A 37 -33.98 12.70 -26.28
CA PRO A 37 -34.49 12.96 -24.93
C PRO A 37 -35.39 14.21 -24.82
N GLY A 38 -35.70 14.90 -25.93
CA GLY A 38 -36.53 16.11 -25.91
C GLY A 38 -35.79 17.37 -25.45
N LEU A 39 -34.48 17.42 -25.64
CA LEU A 39 -33.58 18.53 -25.28
C LEU A 39 -33.19 19.35 -26.52
N ARG A 40 -32.82 20.61 -26.33
CA ARG A 40 -32.62 21.55 -27.45
C ARG A 40 -31.23 21.47 -28.07
N SER A 41 -30.21 21.18 -27.27
CA SER A 41 -28.80 21.20 -27.68
C SER A 41 -27.96 20.25 -26.85
N TRP A 42 -26.71 20.01 -27.26
CA TRP A 42 -25.77 19.15 -26.55
C TRP A 42 -25.42 19.61 -25.13
N PRO A 43 -25.25 20.92 -24.85
CA PRO A 43 -25.08 21.39 -23.47
C PRO A 43 -26.24 21.00 -22.54
N GLU A 44 -27.49 21.01 -23.02
CA GLU A 44 -28.63 20.56 -22.21
C GLU A 44 -28.56 19.04 -21.93
N VAL A 45 -28.05 18.23 -22.87
CA VAL A 45 -27.82 16.79 -22.65
C VAL A 45 -26.84 16.56 -21.50
N GLN A 46 -25.81 17.41 -21.38
CA GLN A 46 -24.84 17.35 -20.28
C GLN A 46 -25.42 17.87 -18.95
N SER A 47 -26.32 18.86 -18.98
CA SER A 47 -26.94 19.42 -17.78
C SER A 47 -28.12 18.59 -17.24
N PHE A 48 -28.68 17.65 -18.01
CA PHE A 48 -29.84 16.83 -17.61
C PHE A 48 -29.61 15.32 -17.82
N PRO A 49 -28.63 14.70 -17.13
CA PRO A 49 -28.29 13.28 -17.30
C PRO A 49 -29.46 12.34 -17.00
N ASP A 50 -30.32 12.67 -16.03
CA ASP A 50 -31.49 11.86 -15.67
C ASP A 50 -32.52 11.76 -16.81
N ARG A 51 -32.66 12.83 -17.61
CA ARG A 51 -33.56 12.82 -18.78
C ARG A 51 -32.99 11.97 -19.92
N VAL A 52 -31.66 11.89 -20.01
CA VAL A 52 -30.96 11.01 -20.96
C VAL A 52 -31.14 9.56 -20.54
N ALA A 53 -30.92 9.27 -19.25
CA ALA A 53 -31.12 7.96 -18.65
C ALA A 53 -32.55 7.44 -18.87
N ALA A 54 -33.55 8.27 -18.61
CA ALA A 54 -34.98 7.93 -18.77
C ALA A 54 -35.45 7.80 -20.23
N CYS A 55 -34.70 8.33 -21.20
CA CYS A 55 -35.09 8.26 -22.61
C CYS A 55 -34.85 6.84 -23.17
N LYS A 56 -35.83 6.32 -23.92
CA LYS A 56 -35.70 5.08 -24.71
C LYS A 56 -35.71 5.43 -26.21
N LEU A 57 -35.03 4.60 -27.02
CA LEU A 57 -35.09 4.73 -28.47
C LEU A 57 -36.34 4.00 -28.97
N ASP A 58 -37.41 4.77 -29.21
CA ASP A 58 -38.73 4.30 -29.59
C ASP A 58 -39.33 5.25 -30.65
N GLN A 59 -40.55 4.96 -31.12
CA GLN A 59 -41.17 5.79 -32.16
C GLN A 59 -41.42 7.24 -31.70
N VAL A 60 -41.56 7.48 -30.39
CA VAL A 60 -41.81 8.81 -29.83
C VAL A 60 -40.53 9.64 -29.84
N SER A 61 -39.41 9.08 -29.38
CA SER A 61 -38.11 9.76 -29.41
C SER A 61 -37.60 9.91 -30.85
N ALA A 62 -37.76 8.90 -31.70
CA ALA A 62 -37.45 9.00 -33.13
C ALA A 62 -38.31 10.06 -33.83
N GLY A 63 -39.60 10.18 -33.48
CA GLY A 63 -40.49 11.22 -34.00
C GLY A 63 -40.02 12.63 -33.68
N ARG A 64 -39.47 12.87 -32.48
CA ARG A 64 -38.87 14.17 -32.11
C ARG A 64 -37.66 14.52 -32.99
N LEU A 65 -36.82 13.53 -33.29
CA LEU A 65 -35.67 13.72 -34.17
C LEU A 65 -36.10 13.96 -35.61
N VAL A 66 -37.04 13.17 -36.14
CA VAL A 66 -37.63 13.37 -37.47
C VAL A 66 -38.17 14.79 -37.62
N PHE A 67 -38.94 15.26 -36.63
CA PHE A 67 -39.46 16.63 -36.64
C PHE A 67 -38.33 17.68 -36.70
N ARG A 68 -37.24 17.45 -35.97
CA ARG A 68 -36.06 18.35 -35.99
C ARG A 68 -35.35 18.33 -37.34
N LEU A 69 -35.20 17.16 -37.96
CA LEU A 69 -34.56 17.02 -39.26
C LEU A 69 -35.41 17.64 -40.38
N LYS A 70 -36.73 17.42 -40.38
CA LYS A 70 -37.66 18.09 -41.29
C LYS A 70 -37.57 19.61 -41.17
N ARG A 71 -37.57 20.14 -39.95
CA ARG A 71 -37.51 21.60 -39.73
C ARG A 71 -36.17 22.23 -40.12
N LYS A 72 -35.05 21.52 -39.95
CA LYS A 72 -33.71 22.08 -40.17
C LYS A 72 -33.14 21.81 -41.57
N PHE A 73 -33.54 20.72 -42.21
CA PHE A 73 -32.95 20.25 -43.48
C PHE A 73 -34.00 19.89 -44.54
N ASP A 74 -35.29 20.09 -44.27
CA ASP A 74 -36.42 19.74 -45.15
C ASP A 74 -36.46 18.25 -45.56
N LEU A 75 -35.93 17.37 -44.71
CA LEU A 75 -35.90 15.94 -44.94
C LEU A 75 -37.15 15.25 -44.39
N GLU A 76 -37.85 14.52 -45.26
CA GLU A 76 -39.02 13.73 -44.89
C GLU A 76 -38.64 12.29 -44.56
N PHE A 77 -38.63 11.98 -43.25
CA PHE A 77 -38.54 10.61 -42.75
C PHE A 77 -39.85 10.26 -42.01
N SER A 78 -40.21 8.98 -41.98
CA SER A 78 -41.21 8.50 -41.02
C SER A 78 -40.50 8.14 -39.69
N PRO A 79 -41.17 8.23 -38.53
CA PRO A 79 -40.58 7.77 -37.27
C PRO A 79 -40.14 6.30 -37.31
N GLN A 80 -40.82 5.47 -38.09
CA GLN A 80 -40.51 4.04 -38.28
C GLN A 80 -39.24 3.85 -39.12
N THR A 81 -39.10 4.57 -40.23
CA THR A 81 -37.88 4.52 -41.07
C THR A 81 -36.69 5.14 -40.35
N MET A 82 -36.89 6.19 -39.55
CA MET A 82 -35.84 6.75 -38.70
C MET A 82 -35.43 5.77 -37.60
N LEU A 83 -36.38 5.10 -36.95
CA LEU A 83 -36.07 4.09 -35.93
C LEU A 83 -35.32 2.90 -36.54
N ALA A 84 -35.71 2.44 -37.73
CA ALA A 84 -34.98 1.41 -38.47
C ALA A 84 -33.59 1.89 -38.92
N ALA A 85 -33.42 3.15 -39.31
CA ALA A 85 -32.11 3.69 -39.68
C ALA A 85 -31.19 3.87 -38.47
N LEU A 86 -31.75 4.23 -37.31
CA LEU A 86 -31.02 4.33 -36.05
C LEU A 86 -30.76 2.96 -35.41
N ASN A 87 -31.55 1.94 -35.77
CA ASN A 87 -31.48 0.58 -35.24
C ASN A 87 -31.81 -0.47 -36.34
N PRO A 88 -30.90 -0.73 -37.30
CA PRO A 88 -31.19 -1.58 -38.47
C PRO A 88 -31.43 -3.05 -38.11
N PRO A 89 -32.48 -3.71 -38.65
CA PRO A 89 -32.79 -5.11 -38.38
C PRO A 89 -31.66 -6.01 -38.88
N GLY A 90 -31.08 -6.78 -37.97
CA GLY A 90 -29.82 -7.53 -38.18
C GLY A 90 -28.69 -7.10 -37.23
N THR A 91 -28.85 -5.98 -36.50
CA THR A 91 -27.93 -5.57 -35.42
C THR A 91 -28.45 -5.97 -34.03
N HIS A 92 -28.76 -7.26 -33.88
CA HIS A 92 -28.55 -7.97 -32.61
C HIS A 92 -27.37 -8.94 -32.81
N THR A 93 -26.26 -8.40 -33.32
CA THR A 93 -24.97 -8.83 -32.83
C THR A 93 -24.67 -7.84 -31.72
N GLU A 94 -24.42 -8.33 -30.51
CA GLU A 94 -23.44 -7.66 -29.66
C GLU A 94 -22.28 -7.31 -30.60
N SER A 95 -22.14 -6.03 -30.93
CA SER A 95 -20.92 -5.57 -31.57
C SER A 95 -19.88 -5.73 -30.49
N LEU A 96 -19.32 -6.93 -30.37
CA LEU A 96 -18.07 -7.17 -29.68
C LEU A 96 -17.17 -6.01 -30.12
N ALA A 97 -16.76 -5.18 -29.16
CA ALA A 97 -15.74 -4.19 -29.43
C ALA A 97 -14.60 -4.91 -30.18
N PRO A 98 -14.00 -4.29 -31.22
CA PRO A 98 -12.94 -4.94 -31.99
C PRO A 98 -11.90 -5.50 -31.02
N GLN A 99 -11.73 -6.82 -30.99
CA GLN A 99 -10.84 -7.46 -30.05
C GLN A 99 -9.42 -7.36 -30.60
N ILE A 100 -8.52 -6.72 -29.86
CA ILE A 100 -7.16 -6.41 -30.33
C ILE A 100 -6.26 -7.67 -30.33
N TRP A 101 -6.65 -8.72 -29.62
CA TRP A 101 -5.92 -9.99 -29.59
C TRP A 101 -6.88 -11.17 -29.34
N PRO A 102 -7.68 -11.58 -30.35
CA PRO A 102 -8.74 -12.57 -30.19
C PRO A 102 -8.22 -14.00 -29.99
N THR A 103 -7.08 -14.32 -30.60
CA THR A 103 -6.37 -15.59 -30.46
C THR A 103 -5.41 -15.62 -29.27
N GLY A 104 -5.29 -14.51 -28.53
CA GLY A 104 -4.38 -14.39 -27.40
C GLY A 104 -4.84 -15.18 -26.17
N PRO A 105 -4.01 -15.22 -25.11
CA PRO A 105 -4.30 -15.86 -23.83
C PRO A 105 -5.62 -15.39 -23.20
N VAL A 106 -6.16 -16.07 -22.19
CA VAL A 106 -7.46 -15.66 -21.60
C VAL A 106 -7.33 -14.25 -20.97
N PRO A 107 -8.34 -13.36 -21.08
CA PRO A 107 -8.35 -12.10 -20.32
C PRO A 107 -8.17 -12.32 -18.82
N GLY A 108 -7.52 -11.38 -18.16
CA GLY A 108 -7.13 -11.53 -16.75
C GLY A 108 -5.85 -10.81 -16.40
N VAL A 109 -5.50 -10.92 -15.12
CA VAL A 109 -4.29 -10.37 -14.52
C VAL A 109 -3.20 -11.45 -14.51
N TYR A 110 -2.04 -11.09 -15.05
CA TYR A 110 -0.84 -11.91 -15.08
C TYR A 110 0.29 -11.14 -14.40
N ILE A 111 0.99 -11.77 -13.47
CA ILE A 111 2.01 -11.08 -12.67
C ILE A 111 3.41 -11.60 -12.99
N THR A 112 4.41 -10.74 -12.83
CA THR A 112 5.84 -11.10 -12.93
C THR A 112 6.67 -10.19 -12.05
N ASN A 113 7.88 -10.63 -11.72
CA ASN A 113 8.90 -9.84 -11.01
C ASN A 113 10.11 -9.51 -11.89
N SER A 114 9.99 -9.66 -13.21
CA SER A 114 11.07 -9.42 -14.18
C SER A 114 10.63 -8.40 -15.23
N GLN A 115 11.44 -7.35 -15.38
CA GLN A 115 11.26 -6.37 -16.46
C GLN A 115 11.50 -7.02 -17.82
N GLU A 116 12.46 -7.95 -17.91
CA GLU A 116 12.77 -8.70 -19.13
C GLU A 116 11.57 -9.51 -19.62
N ALA A 117 10.78 -10.08 -18.70
CA ALA A 117 9.53 -10.77 -19.05
C ALA A 117 8.45 -9.82 -19.61
N ILE A 118 8.39 -8.59 -19.11
CA ILE A 118 7.50 -7.54 -19.66
C ILE A 118 7.95 -7.13 -21.05
N ASP A 119 9.25 -6.91 -21.25
CA ASP A 119 9.82 -6.51 -22.53
C ASP A 119 9.58 -7.60 -23.60
N ALA A 120 9.81 -8.86 -23.25
CA ALA A 120 9.53 -10.00 -24.13
C ALA A 120 8.02 -10.17 -24.43
N LEU A 121 7.15 -9.82 -23.48
CA LEU A 121 5.70 -9.84 -23.68
C LEU A 121 5.26 -8.75 -24.67
N LEU A 122 5.86 -7.56 -24.58
CA LEU A 122 5.58 -6.46 -25.50
C LEU A 122 5.98 -6.83 -26.94
N GLU A 123 7.16 -7.44 -27.13
CA GLU A 123 7.60 -8.00 -28.40
C GLU A 123 6.61 -9.04 -28.94
N SER A 124 6.23 -10.02 -28.10
CA SER A 124 5.30 -11.09 -28.48
C SER A 124 3.92 -10.55 -28.85
N TYR A 125 3.45 -9.52 -28.15
CA TYR A 125 2.18 -8.86 -28.41
C TYR A 125 2.20 -8.09 -29.74
N GLU A 126 3.27 -7.35 -30.01
CA GLU A 126 3.44 -6.61 -31.25
C GLU A 126 3.40 -7.55 -32.47
N GLU A 127 4.13 -8.66 -32.42
CA GLU A 127 4.12 -9.68 -33.47
C GLU A 127 2.73 -10.30 -33.65
N ALA A 128 2.04 -10.62 -32.55
CA ALA A 128 0.74 -11.28 -32.59
C ALA A 128 -0.43 -10.38 -33.02
N THR A 129 -0.27 -9.05 -32.94
CA THR A 129 -1.33 -8.08 -33.18
C THR A 129 -1.07 -7.12 -34.33
N ASP A 130 0.05 -7.32 -35.05
CA ASP A 130 0.50 -6.46 -36.17
C ASP A 130 0.66 -4.99 -35.71
N GLY A 131 1.31 -4.80 -34.56
CA GLY A 131 1.61 -3.47 -34.02
C GLY A 131 0.44 -2.77 -33.32
N ALA A 132 -0.47 -3.50 -32.68
CA ALA A 132 -1.54 -2.87 -31.93
C ALA A 132 -1.01 -2.08 -30.72
N LEU A 133 -1.75 -1.03 -30.35
CA LEU A 133 -1.39 -0.18 -29.22
C LEU A 133 -1.45 -0.95 -27.89
N VAL A 134 -0.48 -0.66 -27.02
CA VAL A 134 -0.42 -1.10 -25.63
C VAL A 134 -0.70 0.10 -24.74
N TYR A 135 -1.36 -0.10 -23.60
CA TYR A 135 -1.48 0.93 -22.57
C TYR A 135 -0.57 0.56 -21.41
N ALA A 136 0.29 1.48 -20.99
CA ALA A 136 1.31 1.15 -20.02
C ALA A 136 1.52 2.24 -18.96
N GLU A 137 1.85 1.79 -17.76
CA GLU A 137 2.54 2.61 -16.76
C GLU A 137 4.06 2.49 -16.95
N ARG A 138 4.83 2.84 -15.91
CA ARG A 138 6.30 2.90 -15.96
C ARG A 138 6.97 1.60 -16.43
N ALA A 139 6.39 0.44 -16.16
CA ALA A 139 6.94 -0.85 -16.58
C ALA A 139 6.92 -1.07 -18.09
N GLY A 140 6.04 -0.40 -18.85
CA GLY A 140 5.94 -0.59 -20.30
C GLY A 140 6.00 0.70 -21.13
N ASN A 141 6.06 1.87 -20.49
CA ASN A 141 5.98 3.16 -21.18
C ASN A 141 7.19 3.51 -22.07
N HIS A 142 8.26 2.71 -22.01
CA HIS A 142 9.42 2.87 -22.87
C HIS A 142 9.22 2.21 -24.25
N TRP A 143 8.16 1.41 -24.42
CA TRP A 143 7.84 0.75 -25.69
C TRP A 143 7.26 1.74 -26.71
N GLU A 144 7.71 1.69 -27.96
CA GLU A 144 7.32 2.65 -29.00
C GLU A 144 5.80 2.63 -29.26
N GLY A 145 5.18 1.46 -29.21
CA GLY A 145 3.72 1.27 -29.37
C GLY A 145 2.89 1.54 -28.11
N SER A 146 3.48 2.06 -27.03
CA SER A 146 2.78 2.29 -25.77
C SER A 146 2.10 3.66 -25.68
N ILE A 147 0.92 3.67 -25.04
CA ILE A 147 0.24 4.86 -24.55
C ILE A 147 0.46 4.91 -23.04
N ASP A 148 1.14 5.96 -22.60
CA ASP A 148 1.33 6.25 -21.17
C ASP A 148 -0.01 6.54 -20.49
N LEU A 149 -0.31 5.79 -19.43
CA LEU A 149 -1.50 6.00 -18.61
C LEU A 149 -1.37 7.22 -17.69
N GLY A 150 -0.17 7.77 -17.53
CA GLY A 150 0.12 8.98 -16.76
C GLY A 150 -0.25 8.87 -15.28
N GLU A 151 -0.44 10.01 -14.62
CA GLU A 151 -0.71 10.07 -13.17
C GLU A 151 -2.03 9.39 -12.75
N GLY A 152 -2.97 9.24 -13.68
CA GLY A 152 -4.25 8.58 -13.41
C GLY A 152 -4.18 7.05 -13.47
N GLY A 153 -3.13 6.47 -14.05
CA GLY A 153 -2.92 5.02 -14.15
C GLY A 153 -4.19 4.27 -14.60
N LEU A 154 -4.51 3.21 -13.86
CA LEU A 154 -5.71 2.39 -14.03
C LEU A 154 -7.03 3.12 -13.74
N TRP A 155 -7.02 4.26 -13.05
CA TRP A 155 -8.21 5.10 -12.81
C TRP A 155 -8.51 6.06 -13.96
N SER A 156 -7.73 6.01 -15.04
CA SER A 156 -7.98 6.82 -16.22
C SER A 156 -9.32 6.46 -16.88
N ASN A 157 -10.22 7.44 -16.96
CA ASN A 157 -11.48 7.33 -17.71
C ASN A 157 -11.27 7.01 -19.21
N GLY A 158 -10.05 7.16 -19.72
CA GLY A 158 -9.67 6.75 -21.07
C GLY A 158 -9.75 5.24 -21.28
N LEU A 159 -9.50 4.45 -20.24
CA LEU A 159 -9.51 2.98 -20.30
C LEU A 159 -10.89 2.41 -20.63
N GLN A 160 -11.99 3.11 -20.30
CA GLN A 160 -13.35 2.72 -20.68
C GLN A 160 -13.60 2.71 -22.20
N ARG A 161 -12.71 3.31 -22.99
CA ARG A 161 -12.81 3.39 -24.46
C ARG A 161 -11.82 2.45 -25.15
N VAL A 162 -11.00 1.74 -24.39
CA VAL A 162 -9.99 0.82 -24.93
C VAL A 162 -10.69 -0.44 -25.45
N PRO A 163 -10.36 -0.92 -26.65
CA PRO A 163 -10.99 -2.11 -27.19
C PRO A 163 -10.70 -3.35 -26.33
N SER A 164 -11.67 -4.24 -26.19
CA SER A 164 -11.50 -5.47 -25.40
C SER A 164 -10.32 -6.32 -25.89
N GLY A 165 -9.68 -7.04 -24.98
CA GLY A 165 -8.51 -7.87 -25.27
C GLY A 165 -7.20 -7.11 -25.49
N THR A 166 -7.18 -5.78 -25.44
CA THR A 166 -5.93 -4.99 -25.38
C THR A 166 -5.06 -5.39 -24.20
N LEU A 167 -3.75 -5.39 -24.43
CA LEU A 167 -2.73 -5.55 -23.39
C LEU A 167 -2.55 -4.23 -22.62
N ILE A 168 -2.62 -4.33 -21.29
CA ILE A 168 -2.33 -3.24 -20.35
C ILE A 168 -1.14 -3.68 -19.48
N VAL A 169 -0.13 -2.83 -19.35
CA VAL A 169 1.06 -3.09 -18.52
C VAL A 169 1.06 -2.15 -17.32
N VAL A 170 1.12 -2.71 -16.11
CA VAL A 170 0.99 -2.01 -14.82
C VAL A 170 2.26 -2.18 -14.00
N GLY A 171 2.61 -1.16 -13.23
CA GLY A 171 3.72 -1.20 -12.29
C GLY A 171 4.99 -0.46 -12.77
N PRO A 172 6.13 -0.69 -12.10
CA PRO A 172 6.32 -1.66 -11.03
C PRO A 172 5.50 -1.33 -9.78
N LEU A 173 4.71 -2.30 -9.30
CA LEU A 173 4.05 -2.24 -8.00
C LEU A 173 5.05 -2.62 -6.92
N MET A 174 5.31 -1.70 -6.01
CA MET A 174 6.26 -1.88 -4.92
C MET A 174 5.55 -2.63 -3.78
N LEU A 175 6.04 -3.83 -3.44
CA LEU A 175 5.56 -4.58 -2.26
C LEU A 175 6.50 -4.34 -1.09
N ASP A 176 6.17 -3.31 -0.33
CA ASP A 176 6.78 -2.96 0.94
C ASP A 176 5.69 -2.43 1.89
N GLN A 177 6.02 -2.29 3.17
CA GLN A 177 5.04 -1.92 4.19
C GLN A 177 4.42 -0.53 3.94
N GLN A 178 5.20 0.40 3.38
CA GLN A 178 4.74 1.74 3.05
C GLN A 178 3.70 1.74 1.92
N SER A 179 3.91 0.90 0.92
CA SER A 179 3.16 0.91 -0.35
C SER A 179 2.10 -0.19 -0.42
N TRP A 180 2.02 -1.08 0.58
CA TRP A 180 1.15 -2.26 0.59
C TRP A 180 -0.32 -1.93 0.28
N SER A 181 -0.89 -0.92 0.95
CA SER A 181 -2.28 -0.49 0.74
C SER A 181 -2.50 0.05 -0.68
N ASP A 182 -1.59 0.92 -1.15
CA ASP A 182 -1.71 1.52 -2.48
C ASP A 182 -1.57 0.47 -3.58
N SER A 183 -0.57 -0.41 -3.46
CA SER A 183 -0.36 -1.53 -4.39
C SER A 183 -1.54 -2.51 -4.38
N SER A 184 -2.19 -2.73 -3.23
CA SER A 184 -3.41 -3.56 -3.13
C SER A 184 -4.57 -2.94 -3.90
N GLY A 185 -4.76 -1.62 -3.77
CA GLY A 185 -5.75 -0.88 -4.56
C GLY A 185 -5.49 -0.94 -6.08
N HIS A 186 -4.22 -0.84 -6.50
CA HIS A 186 -3.84 -0.96 -7.92
C HIS A 186 -4.12 -2.36 -8.47
N LEU A 187 -3.76 -3.40 -7.71
CA LEU A 187 -3.99 -4.78 -8.13
C LEU A 187 -5.48 -5.12 -8.18
N HIS A 188 -6.27 -4.61 -7.23
CA HIS A 188 -7.73 -4.74 -7.25
C HIS A 188 -8.36 -4.05 -8.47
N MET A 189 -7.92 -2.83 -8.80
CA MET A 189 -8.37 -2.16 -10.02
C MET A 189 -7.97 -2.89 -11.31
N ALA A 190 -6.78 -3.49 -11.35
CA ALA A 190 -6.37 -4.35 -12.46
C ALA A 190 -7.33 -5.53 -12.64
N CYS A 191 -7.78 -6.15 -11.54
CA CYS A 191 -8.77 -7.22 -11.57
C CYS A 191 -10.12 -6.75 -12.12
N LEU A 192 -10.62 -5.60 -11.65
CA LEU A 192 -11.88 -5.01 -12.13
C LEU A 192 -11.84 -4.70 -13.63
N ILE A 193 -10.73 -4.13 -14.12
CA ILE A 193 -10.53 -3.81 -15.54
C ILE A 193 -10.48 -5.08 -16.38
N ALA A 194 -9.76 -6.11 -15.91
CA ALA A 194 -9.67 -7.39 -16.60
C ALA A 194 -11.03 -8.08 -16.71
N GLN A 195 -11.83 -8.11 -15.63
CA GLN A 195 -13.16 -8.73 -15.64
C GLN A 195 -14.18 -7.92 -16.46
N GLY A 196 -14.25 -6.61 -16.23
CA GLY A 196 -15.30 -5.76 -16.81
C GLY A 196 -15.14 -5.55 -18.33
N ALA A 197 -13.90 -5.32 -18.79
CA ALA A 197 -13.63 -4.97 -20.19
C ALA A 197 -12.88 -6.06 -20.97
N GLN A 198 -12.62 -7.21 -20.33
CA GLN A 198 -11.97 -8.39 -20.93
C GLN A 198 -10.56 -8.05 -21.46
N HIS A 199 -9.81 -7.26 -20.70
CA HIS A 199 -8.40 -6.93 -21.00
C HIS A 199 -7.42 -7.98 -20.45
N ARG A 200 -6.20 -7.96 -20.97
CA ARG A 200 -5.06 -8.69 -20.41
C ARG A 200 -4.19 -7.69 -19.69
N VAL A 201 -4.03 -7.85 -18.40
CA VAL A 201 -3.26 -6.93 -17.57
C VAL A 201 -2.01 -7.65 -17.11
N ALA A 202 -0.85 -7.20 -17.58
CA ALA A 202 0.45 -7.66 -17.11
C ALA A 202 0.94 -6.72 -16.01
N VAL A 203 1.26 -7.26 -14.84
CA VAL A 203 1.66 -6.48 -13.67
C VAL A 203 3.10 -6.83 -13.31
N LEU A 204 3.98 -5.83 -13.33
CA LEU A 204 5.32 -5.95 -12.78
C LEU A 204 5.27 -5.70 -11.28
N ILE A 205 5.79 -6.64 -10.49
CA ILE A 205 5.83 -6.59 -9.02
C ILE A 205 7.29 -6.56 -8.58
N ASP A 206 7.65 -5.57 -7.77
CA ASP A 206 8.92 -5.53 -7.06
C ASP A 206 8.69 -5.97 -5.61
N THR A 207 9.30 -7.08 -5.20
CA THR A 207 9.07 -7.70 -3.90
C THR A 207 10.35 -8.33 -3.35
N PRO A 208 10.61 -8.24 -2.02
CA PRO A 208 11.72 -8.94 -1.39
C PRO A 208 11.51 -10.47 -1.29
N ALA A 209 10.29 -10.96 -1.55
CA ALA A 209 9.91 -12.37 -1.40
C ALA A 209 9.22 -12.91 -2.67
N PRO A 210 9.93 -13.03 -3.81
CA PRO A 210 9.35 -13.46 -5.08
C PRO A 210 8.73 -14.86 -5.03
N GLU A 211 9.18 -15.72 -4.11
CA GLU A 211 8.63 -17.06 -3.91
C GLU A 211 7.18 -17.08 -3.39
N ALA A 212 6.72 -15.99 -2.75
CA ALA A 212 5.37 -15.85 -2.19
C ALA A 212 4.50 -14.86 -2.99
N MET A 213 4.98 -14.41 -4.15
CA MET A 213 4.39 -13.30 -4.90
C MET A 213 2.92 -13.55 -5.30
N PHE A 214 2.54 -14.78 -5.66
CA PHE A 214 1.17 -15.11 -6.06
C PHE A 214 0.22 -15.15 -4.86
N GLU A 215 0.69 -15.69 -3.74
CA GLU A 215 -0.05 -15.76 -2.48
C GLU A 215 -0.23 -14.36 -1.89
N ASP A 216 0.78 -13.50 -2.00
CA ASP A 216 0.70 -12.10 -1.59
C ASP A 216 -0.22 -11.28 -2.51
N ALA A 217 -0.17 -11.49 -3.83
CA ALA A 217 -1.11 -10.87 -4.77
C ALA A 217 -2.58 -11.25 -4.46
N THR A 218 -2.83 -12.51 -4.09
CA THR A 218 -4.17 -12.97 -3.67
C THR A 218 -4.59 -12.26 -2.38
N LEU A 219 -3.72 -12.27 -1.36
CA LEU A 219 -3.96 -11.61 -0.08
C LEU A 219 -4.29 -10.11 -0.26
N MET A 220 -3.56 -9.43 -1.14
CA MET A 220 -3.77 -8.01 -1.43
C MET A 220 -5.14 -7.73 -2.04
N VAL A 221 -5.56 -8.51 -3.05
CA VAL A 221 -6.91 -8.37 -3.65
C VAL A 221 -7.99 -8.67 -2.62
N ASP A 222 -7.82 -9.73 -1.83
CA ASP A 222 -8.78 -10.12 -0.81
C ASP A 222 -8.96 -9.06 0.29
N SER A 223 -7.88 -8.36 0.65
CA SER A 223 -7.90 -7.32 1.70
C SER A 223 -8.68 -6.06 1.34
N VAL A 224 -8.96 -5.81 0.05
CA VAL A 224 -9.59 -4.56 -0.42
C VAL A 224 -10.88 -4.75 -1.20
N GLN A 225 -11.25 -6.00 -1.54
CA GLN A 225 -12.49 -6.29 -2.25
C GLN A 225 -13.73 -6.11 -1.35
N GLU A 226 -14.86 -5.71 -1.93
CA GLU A 226 -16.13 -5.61 -1.19
C GLU A 226 -16.72 -6.99 -0.91
N GLU A 227 -17.50 -7.13 0.18
CA GLU A 227 -18.16 -8.39 0.51
C GLU A 227 -19.07 -8.87 -0.65
N GLY A 228 -18.73 -10.02 -1.23
CA GLY A 228 -19.48 -10.64 -2.32
C GLY A 228 -18.90 -10.41 -3.72
N ASP A 229 -17.87 -9.57 -3.85
CA ASP A 229 -17.06 -9.49 -5.07
C ASP A 229 -16.15 -10.72 -5.19
N ASN A 230 -15.93 -11.15 -6.43
CA ASN A 230 -15.04 -12.28 -6.75
C ASN A 230 -13.87 -11.79 -7.62
N CYS A 231 -13.26 -10.66 -7.24
CA CYS A 231 -12.16 -10.03 -7.99
C CYS A 231 -10.94 -10.95 -8.10
N GLU A 232 -10.71 -11.80 -7.10
CA GLU A 232 -9.67 -12.83 -7.11
C GLU A 232 -9.72 -13.74 -8.36
N THR A 233 -10.89 -13.97 -8.93
CA THR A 233 -11.04 -14.83 -10.13
C THR A 233 -10.44 -14.22 -11.40
N ALA A 234 -10.11 -12.92 -11.36
CA ALA A 234 -9.37 -12.23 -12.41
C ALA A 234 -7.87 -12.54 -12.39
N LEU A 235 -7.35 -13.08 -11.29
CA LEU A 235 -5.93 -13.45 -11.17
C LEU A 235 -5.70 -14.77 -11.93
N MET A 236 -5.05 -14.69 -13.09
CA MET A 236 -5.01 -15.79 -14.06
C MET A 236 -3.67 -16.51 -14.14
N GLY A 237 -2.54 -15.83 -13.91
CA GLY A 237 -1.25 -16.51 -13.92
C GLY A 237 -0.02 -15.62 -13.97
N LEU A 238 1.00 -16.05 -14.71
CA LEU A 238 2.30 -15.39 -14.77
C LEU A 238 2.67 -14.92 -16.17
N VAL A 239 3.53 -13.91 -16.25
CA VAL A 239 4.26 -13.58 -17.48
C VAL A 239 5.59 -14.33 -17.46
N THR A 240 5.83 -15.20 -18.43
CA THR A 240 7.08 -15.97 -18.51
C THR A 240 8.24 -15.12 -19.04
N THR A 241 9.47 -15.60 -18.86
CA THR A 241 10.69 -14.97 -19.40
C THR A 241 10.69 -14.84 -20.92
N GLU A 242 9.91 -15.67 -21.62
CA GLU A 242 9.71 -15.64 -23.07
C GLU A 242 8.52 -14.76 -23.50
N GLY A 243 7.96 -13.96 -22.58
CA GLY A 243 6.87 -13.03 -22.88
C GLY A 243 5.49 -13.68 -23.03
N GLN A 244 5.31 -14.90 -22.53
CA GLN A 244 4.02 -15.60 -22.65
C GLN A 244 3.14 -15.35 -21.41
N LEU A 245 1.85 -15.11 -21.61
CA LEU A 245 0.87 -15.09 -20.51
C LEU A 245 0.43 -16.53 -20.21
N GLN A 246 1.06 -17.14 -19.22
CA GLN A 246 0.82 -18.53 -18.86
C GLN A 246 -0.20 -18.62 -17.72
N LEU A 247 -1.25 -19.44 -17.92
CA LEU A 247 -2.24 -19.72 -16.89
C LEU A 247 -1.62 -20.51 -15.73
N ARG A 248 -1.97 -20.10 -14.51
CA ARG A 248 -1.61 -20.78 -13.26
C ARG A 248 -2.90 -21.19 -12.55
N ARG A 249 -3.07 -22.50 -12.29
CA ARG A 249 -4.27 -23.04 -11.62
C ARG A 249 -3.88 -24.08 -10.56
N PRO A 250 -4.21 -23.89 -9.28
CA PRO A 250 -4.76 -22.64 -8.70
C PRO A 250 -3.77 -21.46 -8.86
N PHE A 251 -4.28 -20.22 -8.82
CA PHE A 251 -3.43 -19.03 -8.96
C PHE A 251 -2.44 -18.93 -7.79
N SER A 252 -2.95 -18.96 -6.56
CA SER A 252 -2.17 -19.14 -5.33
C SER A 252 -2.01 -20.63 -5.00
N GLY A 253 -0.82 -21.00 -4.52
CA GLY A 253 -0.50 -22.34 -4.05
C GLY A 253 -0.30 -22.39 -2.55
N GLU A 254 0.42 -23.42 -2.10
CA GLU A 254 0.91 -23.45 -0.72
C GLU A 254 1.96 -22.36 -0.52
N ARG A 255 1.83 -21.58 0.56
CA ARG A 255 2.83 -20.57 0.93
C ARG A 255 4.20 -21.24 1.16
N PRO A 256 5.31 -20.53 0.89
CA PRO A 256 6.65 -21.06 1.12
C PRO A 256 6.84 -21.55 2.56
N MET A 257 7.67 -22.60 2.72
CA MET A 257 8.02 -23.10 4.04
C MET A 257 8.68 -22.00 4.89
N LEU A 258 8.24 -21.91 6.15
CA LEU A 258 8.80 -21.00 7.14
C LEU A 258 10.33 -21.15 7.24
N LYS A 259 11.04 -20.06 6.91
CA LYS A 259 12.48 -19.94 7.16
C LYS A 259 12.69 -19.56 8.62
N LEU A 260 13.44 -20.37 9.35
CA LEU A 260 13.84 -20.13 10.73
C LEU A 260 15.29 -19.63 10.78
N ALA A 261 15.53 -18.56 11.54
CA ALA A 261 16.89 -18.11 11.83
C ALA A 261 17.67 -19.20 12.56
N ARG A 262 18.95 -19.37 12.21
CA ARG A 262 19.82 -20.39 12.79
C ARG A 262 20.68 -19.83 13.91
N ARG A 263 21.10 -18.56 13.77
CA ARG A 263 21.86 -17.88 14.82
C ARG A 263 20.97 -17.56 16.01
N LYS A 264 21.50 -17.82 17.20
CA LYS A 264 20.94 -17.31 18.44
C LYS A 264 21.41 -15.88 18.65
N ALA A 265 20.48 -15.01 19.00
CA ALA A 265 20.83 -13.66 19.43
C ALA A 265 21.57 -13.72 20.77
N ALA A 266 22.50 -12.79 20.96
CA ALA A 266 23.13 -12.54 22.25
C ALA A 266 22.33 -11.49 23.02
N LEU A 267 22.39 -11.54 24.36
CA LEU A 267 21.68 -10.61 25.24
C LEU A 267 22.54 -9.41 25.66
N ASP A 268 23.79 -9.34 25.20
CA ASP A 268 24.81 -8.39 25.61
C ASP A 268 24.48 -6.93 25.28
N ALA A 269 23.67 -6.69 24.26
CA ALA A 269 23.19 -5.34 23.94
C ALA A 269 22.21 -4.77 24.98
N ILE A 270 21.47 -5.62 25.70
CA ILE A 270 20.53 -5.17 26.74
C ILE A 270 21.31 -4.85 28.03
N PRO A 271 21.17 -3.64 28.60
CA PRO A 271 21.89 -3.30 29.82
C PRO A 271 21.54 -4.25 30.98
N VAL A 272 22.58 -4.65 31.74
CA VAL A 272 22.44 -5.61 32.85
C VAL A 272 21.45 -5.14 33.91
N SER A 273 21.31 -3.82 34.11
CA SER A 273 20.39 -3.24 35.09
C SER A 273 18.90 -3.50 34.77
N VAL A 274 18.57 -3.73 33.49
CA VAL A 274 17.18 -3.95 33.04
C VAL A 274 16.92 -5.36 32.53
N LEU A 275 17.96 -6.16 32.28
CA LEU A 275 17.84 -7.47 31.62
C LEU A 275 16.83 -8.40 32.31
N SER A 276 16.94 -8.59 33.62
CA SER A 276 16.05 -9.50 34.37
C SER A 276 14.60 -9.02 34.44
N LEU A 277 14.38 -7.70 34.47
CA LEU A 277 13.06 -7.09 34.44
C LEU A 277 12.40 -7.32 33.08
N LEU A 278 13.15 -7.09 32.00
CA LEU A 278 12.67 -7.29 30.64
C LEU A 278 12.39 -8.78 30.37
N GLU A 279 13.27 -9.70 30.80
CA GLU A 279 13.04 -11.16 30.71
C GLU A 279 11.75 -11.56 31.39
N SER A 280 11.52 -11.04 32.60
CA SER A 280 10.30 -11.31 33.36
C SER A 280 9.05 -10.77 32.67
N ALA A 281 9.13 -9.60 32.03
CA ALA A 281 8.01 -8.98 31.34
C ALA A 281 7.60 -9.73 30.07
N VAL A 282 8.55 -10.26 29.30
CA VAL A 282 8.27 -10.96 28.03
C VAL A 282 7.98 -12.45 28.22
N LYS A 283 8.30 -13.01 29.39
CA LYS A 283 8.14 -14.44 29.65
C LYS A 283 6.71 -14.92 29.41
N GLY A 284 6.55 -15.86 28.48
CA GLY A 284 5.25 -16.44 28.15
C GLY A 284 4.30 -15.52 27.38
N ARG A 285 4.72 -14.29 27.05
CA ARG A 285 3.97 -13.39 26.16
C ARG A 285 4.23 -13.79 24.71
N THR A 286 3.15 -14.00 23.95
CA THR A 286 3.22 -14.34 22.52
C THR A 286 2.79 -13.20 21.62
N ALA A 287 2.17 -12.17 22.19
CA ALA A 287 1.61 -11.04 21.45
C ALA A 287 1.75 -9.74 22.25
N GLY A 288 1.85 -8.61 21.53
CA GLY A 288 2.01 -7.26 22.06
C GLY A 288 3.13 -6.48 21.36
N LEU A 289 3.50 -5.33 21.92
CA LEU A 289 4.54 -4.44 21.37
C LEU A 289 5.79 -4.44 22.26
N LEU A 290 6.96 -4.55 21.64
CA LEU A 290 8.27 -4.32 22.24
C LEU A 290 8.99 -3.19 21.51
N LEU A 291 9.19 -2.08 22.21
CA LEU A 291 9.74 -0.86 21.61
C LEU A 291 11.09 -0.52 22.24
N PHE A 292 12.09 -0.31 21.38
CA PHE A 292 13.45 -0.02 21.79
C PHE A 292 13.92 1.31 21.25
N GLY A 293 14.64 2.05 22.08
CA GLY A 293 15.16 3.37 21.82
C GLY A 293 16.67 3.46 22.05
N SER A 294 17.35 4.24 21.23
CA SER A 294 18.77 4.56 21.42
C SER A 294 19.02 6.07 21.26
N SER A 295 19.97 6.58 22.05
CA SER A 295 20.51 7.93 21.89
C SER A 295 21.42 8.09 20.66
N GLU A 296 21.85 6.98 20.06
CA GLU A 296 22.71 6.99 18.88
C GLU A 296 21.90 7.17 17.59
N VAL A 297 22.40 8.04 16.70
CA VAL A 297 21.75 8.32 15.41
C VAL A 297 22.34 7.41 14.34
N HIS A 298 21.64 6.32 14.04
CA HIS A 298 21.98 5.37 12.98
C HIS A 298 20.80 5.16 12.03
N ASP A 299 21.06 4.65 10.82
CA ASP A 299 20.01 4.31 9.84
C ASP A 299 19.02 3.26 10.41
N HIS A 300 19.51 2.36 11.27
CA HIS A 300 18.72 1.39 12.04
C HIS A 300 18.91 1.64 13.54
N ALA A 301 18.20 2.63 14.07
CA ALA A 301 18.31 2.99 15.48
C ALA A 301 17.87 1.83 16.40
N ALA A 302 18.57 1.65 17.52
CA ALA A 302 18.32 0.62 18.52
C ALA A 302 18.32 -0.84 18.00
N ILE A 303 18.89 -1.10 16.82
CA ILE A 303 18.81 -2.40 16.17
C ILE A 303 19.51 -3.53 16.95
N GLU A 304 20.55 -3.22 17.73
CA GLU A 304 21.20 -4.17 18.62
C GLU A 304 20.29 -4.61 19.77
N LEU A 305 19.47 -3.68 20.31
CA LEU A 305 18.46 -3.99 21.34
C LEU A 305 17.34 -4.86 20.75
N VAL A 306 16.89 -4.54 19.54
CA VAL A 306 15.93 -5.36 18.78
C VAL A 306 16.49 -6.77 18.57
N ALA A 307 17.75 -6.88 18.14
CA ALA A 307 18.41 -8.16 17.92
C ALA A 307 18.45 -8.99 19.21
N ALA A 308 18.87 -8.38 20.33
CA ALA A 308 18.93 -9.07 21.62
C ALA A 308 17.55 -9.52 22.12
N SER A 309 16.49 -8.76 21.87
CA SER A 309 15.13 -9.14 22.23
C SER A 309 14.64 -10.43 21.54
N LEU A 310 15.22 -10.80 20.39
CA LEU A 310 14.88 -12.04 19.69
C LEU A 310 15.24 -13.29 20.50
N ALA A 311 16.30 -13.25 21.30
CA ALA A 311 16.67 -14.37 22.18
C ALA A 311 15.66 -14.55 23.31
N MET A 312 15.11 -13.45 23.82
CA MET A 312 14.17 -13.45 24.95
C MET A 312 12.75 -13.85 24.55
N THR A 313 12.48 -13.90 23.24
CA THR A 313 11.13 -14.03 22.68
C THR A 313 10.97 -15.28 21.80
N GLU A 314 11.95 -16.19 21.78
CA GLU A 314 11.89 -17.42 20.95
C GLU A 314 10.59 -18.22 21.17
N HIS A 315 10.04 -18.22 22.38
CA HIS A 315 8.78 -18.90 22.71
C HIS A 315 7.54 -18.34 22.00
N ALA A 316 7.61 -17.11 21.47
CA ALA A 316 6.48 -16.47 20.77
C ALA A 316 6.36 -16.92 19.30
N GLY A 317 7.28 -17.75 18.79
CA GLY A 317 7.19 -18.36 17.47
C GLY A 317 8.23 -17.85 16.46
N PRO A 318 8.04 -18.13 15.16
CA PRO A 318 8.99 -17.75 14.12
C PRO A 318 9.03 -16.23 13.92
N ALA A 319 10.23 -15.72 13.63
CA ALA A 319 10.49 -14.30 13.43
C ALA A 319 10.74 -13.95 11.96
N ALA A 320 10.24 -12.80 11.53
CA ALA A 320 10.52 -12.17 10.25
C ALA A 320 10.88 -10.70 10.44
N ARG A 321 11.51 -10.10 9.44
CA ARG A 321 11.69 -8.66 9.33
C ARG A 321 10.89 -8.13 8.16
N ILE A 322 10.25 -6.98 8.36
CA ILE A 322 9.36 -6.38 7.36
C ILE A 322 10.12 -5.31 6.58
N MET A 323 9.97 -5.31 5.26
CA MET A 323 10.54 -4.30 4.38
C MET A 323 9.79 -2.98 4.57
N PRO A 324 10.43 -1.93 5.10
CA PRO A 324 9.75 -0.68 5.40
C PRO A 324 9.31 0.05 4.13
N ARG A 325 10.23 0.12 3.17
CA ARG A 325 10.06 0.78 1.88
C ARG A 325 11.15 0.33 0.91
N HIS A 326 10.93 0.52 -0.39
CA HIS A 326 11.99 0.46 -1.39
C HIS A 326 12.97 1.64 -1.20
N ARG A 327 14.27 1.32 -1.20
CA ARG A 327 15.35 2.31 -1.06
C ARG A 327 16.12 2.45 -2.37
N SER A 328 16.58 3.67 -2.64
CA SER A 328 17.58 3.91 -3.69
C SER A 328 18.94 3.27 -3.37
N THR A 329 19.20 2.90 -2.11
CA THR A 329 20.41 2.18 -1.68
C THR A 329 20.03 0.93 -0.89
N PRO A 330 19.71 -0.19 -1.56
CA PRO A 330 19.26 -1.44 -0.92
C PRO A 330 20.29 -2.05 0.04
N ALA A 331 21.59 -1.77 -0.17
CA ALA A 331 22.65 -2.24 0.73
C ALA A 331 22.44 -1.80 2.19
N LYS A 332 21.76 -0.68 2.42
CA LYS A 332 21.43 -0.21 3.77
C LYS A 332 20.52 -1.18 4.52
N ASP A 333 19.62 -1.90 3.85
CA ASP A 333 18.72 -2.87 4.52
C ASP A 333 19.48 -4.08 5.10
N TRP A 334 20.74 -4.26 4.71
CA TRP A 334 21.62 -5.32 5.20
C TRP A 334 22.64 -4.83 6.24
N GLN A 335 22.68 -3.53 6.54
CA GLN A 335 23.53 -2.95 7.59
C GLN A 335 22.90 -3.13 8.98
N VAL A 336 22.58 -4.38 9.33
CA VAL A 336 21.96 -4.79 10.58
C VAL A 336 22.74 -5.95 11.20
N PRO A 337 22.54 -6.29 12.48
CA PRO A 337 23.21 -7.41 13.13
C PRO A 337 22.99 -8.73 12.38
N PRO A 338 23.97 -9.67 12.36
CA PRO A 338 23.85 -10.89 11.57
C PRO A 338 22.64 -11.76 11.89
N VAL A 339 22.16 -11.76 13.14
CA VAL A 339 20.95 -12.50 13.53
C VAL A 339 19.69 -11.93 12.86
N ILE A 340 19.65 -10.62 12.60
CA ILE A 340 18.57 -9.96 11.87
C ILE A 340 18.74 -10.17 10.36
N GLN A 341 19.97 -10.18 9.84
CA GLN A 341 20.22 -10.47 8.41
C GLN A 341 19.72 -11.85 7.99
N GLU A 342 19.75 -12.84 8.89
CA GLU A 342 19.25 -14.20 8.62
C GLU A 342 17.73 -14.32 8.63
N LEU A 343 17.01 -13.29 9.13
CA LEU A 343 15.56 -13.32 9.13
C LEU A 343 15.01 -13.16 7.71
N PRO A 344 13.92 -13.87 7.38
CA PRO A 344 13.20 -13.66 6.13
C PRO A 344 12.75 -12.19 6.04
N PHE A 345 12.98 -11.59 4.87
CA PHE A 345 12.62 -10.21 4.58
C PHE A 345 11.33 -10.19 3.77
N LEU A 346 10.23 -9.82 4.42
CA LEU A 346 8.88 -9.94 3.87
C LEU A 346 8.29 -8.56 3.55
N PRO A 347 7.38 -8.46 2.57
CA PRO A 347 6.89 -7.18 2.09
C PRO A 347 6.03 -6.44 3.13
N SER A 348 5.29 -7.15 3.98
CA SER A 348 4.34 -6.54 4.93
C SER A 348 4.09 -7.42 6.15
N ILE A 349 3.55 -6.82 7.22
CA ILE A 349 3.06 -7.54 8.42
C ILE A 349 1.99 -8.56 8.03
N GLU A 350 1.09 -8.20 7.13
CA GLU A 350 0.01 -9.04 6.62
C GLU A 350 0.56 -10.29 5.93
N SER A 351 1.52 -10.13 5.01
CA SER A 351 2.19 -11.26 4.35
C SER A 351 2.92 -12.15 5.36
N ALA A 352 3.62 -11.54 6.32
CA ALA A 352 4.31 -12.28 7.37
C ALA A 352 3.35 -13.08 8.25
N TYR A 353 2.22 -12.49 8.63
CA TYR A 353 1.19 -13.12 9.45
C TYR A 353 0.62 -14.37 8.77
N GLU A 354 0.23 -14.21 7.50
CA GLU A 354 -0.35 -15.28 6.68
C GLU A 354 0.65 -16.41 6.38
N GLN A 355 1.95 -16.10 6.28
CA GLN A 355 3.00 -17.12 6.20
C GLN A 355 3.22 -17.87 7.53
N GLY A 356 2.67 -17.39 8.64
CA GLY A 356 2.77 -18.02 9.96
C GLY A 356 3.83 -17.41 10.88
N TYR A 357 4.43 -16.27 10.50
CA TYR A 357 5.31 -15.52 11.39
C TYR A 357 4.53 -14.90 12.54
N ARG A 358 5.10 -14.92 13.75
CA ARG A 358 4.46 -14.40 14.98
C ARG A 358 5.32 -13.40 15.74
N ARG A 359 6.57 -13.23 15.31
CA ARG A 359 7.43 -12.12 15.74
C ARG A 359 7.83 -11.31 14.52
N MET A 360 7.57 -10.01 14.53
CA MET A 360 7.79 -9.17 13.36
C MET A 360 8.59 -7.94 13.73
N ILE A 361 9.76 -7.79 13.12
CA ILE A 361 10.54 -6.56 13.22
C ILE A 361 9.98 -5.57 12.21
N PHE A 362 9.41 -4.47 12.70
CA PHE A 362 8.81 -3.44 11.88
C PHE A 362 9.50 -2.09 12.08
N ALA A 363 9.40 -1.23 11.06
CA ALA A 363 9.87 0.15 11.14
C ALA A 363 8.70 1.09 11.47
N PRO A 364 8.78 1.90 12.55
CA PRO A 364 7.68 2.76 12.98
C PRO A 364 7.27 3.79 11.94
N SER A 365 8.25 4.30 11.21
CA SER A 365 8.08 5.36 10.21
C SER A 365 7.29 4.93 8.96
N TYR A 366 6.87 3.67 8.86
CA TYR A 366 6.18 3.14 7.68
C TYR A 366 5.02 2.21 8.04
N THR A 367 4.72 2.02 9.33
CA THR A 367 3.69 1.08 9.79
C THR A 367 2.53 1.84 10.43
N PRO A 368 1.31 1.77 9.87
CA PRO A 368 0.14 2.44 10.45
C PRO A 368 -0.22 1.92 11.84
N SER A 369 -0.80 2.78 12.68
CA SER A 369 -1.15 2.44 14.06
C SER A 369 -2.29 1.42 14.15
N GLU A 370 -3.18 1.46 13.16
CA GLU A 370 -4.30 0.54 12.95
C GLU A 370 -3.80 -0.89 12.75
N LEU A 371 -2.75 -1.05 11.92
CA LEU A 371 -2.15 -2.34 11.65
C LEU A 371 -1.44 -2.90 12.88
N LEU A 372 -0.75 -2.04 13.64
CA LEU A 372 -0.17 -2.45 14.92
C LEU A 372 -1.24 -2.94 15.89
N MET A 373 -2.39 -2.26 15.96
CA MET A 373 -3.50 -2.65 16.82
C MET A 373 -4.10 -4.00 16.41
N GLU A 374 -4.30 -4.19 15.11
CA GLU A 374 -4.85 -5.43 14.55
C GLU A 374 -3.98 -6.63 14.90
N PHE A 375 -2.69 -6.56 14.56
CA PHE A 375 -1.79 -7.71 14.67
C PHE A 375 -1.16 -7.89 16.05
N SER A 376 -1.13 -6.85 16.92
CA SER A 376 -0.53 -6.98 18.26
C SER A 376 -1.31 -7.88 19.22
N ASN A 377 -2.54 -8.29 18.90
CA ASN A 377 -3.30 -9.26 19.70
C ASN A 377 -2.82 -10.70 19.50
N ASP A 378 -2.25 -11.01 18.33
CA ASP A 378 -1.84 -12.36 17.95
C ASP A 378 -0.33 -12.47 17.63
N CYS A 379 0.35 -11.34 17.47
CA CYS A 379 1.78 -11.27 17.14
C CYS A 379 2.53 -10.36 18.10
N LEU A 380 3.82 -10.68 18.27
CA LEU A 380 4.78 -9.84 18.94
C LEU A 380 5.44 -8.91 17.91
N LEU A 381 5.11 -7.63 17.96
CA LEU A 381 5.66 -6.62 17.06
C LEU A 381 6.82 -5.92 17.77
N ILE A 382 8.00 -5.94 17.14
CA ILE A 382 9.26 -5.50 17.73
C ILE A 382 9.81 -4.35 16.90
N SER A 383 10.23 -3.28 17.55
CA SER A 383 10.76 -2.13 16.83
C SER A 383 11.89 -1.41 17.54
N GLY A 384 12.79 -0.85 16.74
CA GLY A 384 13.87 0.03 17.17
C GLY A 384 13.67 1.42 16.60
N THR A 385 13.92 2.45 17.41
CA THR A 385 13.76 3.84 17.02
C THR A 385 14.80 4.76 17.66
N TYR A 386 14.88 5.99 17.13
CA TYR A 386 15.66 7.04 17.75
C TYR A 386 14.85 7.69 18.87
N GLY A 387 15.51 7.96 19.99
CA GLY A 387 14.91 8.42 21.23
C GLY A 387 15.35 7.52 22.36
N SER A 388 15.66 8.09 23.52
CA SER A 388 16.26 7.34 24.64
C SER A 388 15.54 7.53 25.96
N ASN A 389 14.47 8.33 25.95
CA ASN A 389 13.49 8.42 27.02
C ASN A 389 12.23 7.63 26.61
N VAL A 390 11.50 7.06 27.56
CA VAL A 390 10.31 6.24 27.29
C VAL A 390 9.27 7.01 26.46
N ASP A 391 9.05 8.29 26.74
CA ASP A 391 8.12 9.13 26.00
C ASP A 391 8.61 9.44 24.59
N GLU A 392 9.91 9.71 24.39
CA GLU A 392 10.49 9.84 23.05
C GLU A 392 10.35 8.54 22.24
N VAL A 393 10.61 7.38 22.86
CA VAL A 393 10.47 6.07 22.22
C VAL A 393 9.03 5.84 21.78
N PHE A 394 8.07 6.10 22.66
CA PHE A 394 6.64 6.00 22.34
C PHE A 394 6.27 6.89 21.16
N MET A 395 6.68 8.16 21.19
CA MET A 395 6.37 9.13 20.14
C MET A 395 6.99 8.79 18.79
N SER A 396 8.24 8.33 18.79
CA SER A 396 8.91 7.91 17.57
C SER A 396 8.34 6.59 17.05
N ALA A 397 7.82 5.71 17.92
CA ALA A 397 7.20 4.45 17.53
C ALA A 397 5.82 4.61 16.86
N LEU A 398 5.12 5.74 17.07
CA LEU A 398 3.74 5.94 16.63
C LEU A 398 3.55 7.06 15.60
N ARG A 399 4.65 7.55 15.00
CA ARG A 399 4.67 8.76 14.17
C ARG A 399 3.74 8.72 12.93
N VAL A 400 3.46 7.56 12.34
CA VAL A 400 2.80 7.45 11.01
C VAL A 400 1.30 7.25 11.06
N GLY A 401 0.75 6.63 12.11
CA GLY A 401 -0.68 6.35 12.20
C GLY A 401 -1.55 7.56 12.58
N GLY A 402 -0.95 8.71 12.88
CA GLY A 402 -1.64 9.81 13.54
C GLY A 402 -2.11 9.44 14.96
N LEU A 403 -2.34 10.45 15.80
CA LEU A 403 -2.64 10.28 17.23
C LEU A 403 -4.06 9.69 17.49
N ARG A 404 -4.68 8.97 16.55
CA ARG A 404 -6.11 8.60 16.63
C ARG A 404 -6.39 7.43 17.59
N ASN A 405 -5.47 6.47 17.69
CA ASN A 405 -5.66 5.22 18.47
C ASN A 405 -4.52 4.93 19.49
N GLU A 406 -3.69 5.93 19.84
CA GLU A 406 -2.51 5.75 20.73
C GLU A 406 -2.87 5.15 22.09
N ASN A 407 -4.05 5.54 22.55
CA ASN A 407 -4.66 5.11 23.79
C ASN A 407 -4.79 3.59 23.86
N ASP A 408 -5.32 2.98 22.80
CA ASP A 408 -5.50 1.54 22.75
C ASP A 408 -4.14 0.86 22.59
N LEU A 409 -3.20 1.45 21.83
CA LEU A 409 -1.85 0.91 21.64
C LEU A 409 -1.02 0.88 22.92
N LEU A 410 -1.18 1.86 23.82
CA LEU A 410 -0.52 1.84 25.12
C LEU A 410 -0.83 0.56 25.91
N SER A 411 -2.04 0.02 25.76
CA SER A 411 -2.44 -1.23 26.42
C SER A 411 -1.78 -2.48 25.81
N GLN A 412 -1.27 -2.38 24.58
CA GLN A 412 -0.58 -3.46 23.87
C GLN A 412 0.93 -3.48 24.14
N ILE A 413 1.48 -2.43 24.75
CA ILE A 413 2.91 -2.33 25.05
C ILE A 413 3.27 -3.28 26.19
N ILE A 414 4.15 -4.24 25.91
CA ILE A 414 4.76 -5.11 26.92
C ILE A 414 5.89 -4.36 27.62
N ALA A 415 6.76 -3.71 26.84
CA ALA A 415 7.89 -2.95 27.36
C ALA A 415 8.33 -1.86 26.38
N MET A 416 8.85 -0.76 26.95
CA MET A 416 9.61 0.25 26.23
C MET A 416 10.93 0.46 26.93
N LEU A 417 12.03 0.30 26.20
CA LEU A 417 13.38 0.49 26.73
C LEU A 417 14.12 1.53 25.90
N GLY A 418 14.40 2.68 26.50
CA GLY A 418 15.34 3.66 25.96
C GLY A 418 16.73 3.45 26.57
N VAL A 419 17.78 3.46 25.75
CA VAL A 419 19.17 3.36 26.21
C VAL A 419 19.97 4.58 25.76
N LYS A 420 20.65 5.20 26.72
CA LYS A 420 21.60 6.28 26.51
C LYS A 420 23.00 5.74 26.60
N TYR A 421 23.87 6.14 25.68
CA TYR A 421 25.28 5.75 25.69
C TYR A 421 26.16 6.97 25.98
N ILE A 422 27.00 6.86 27.01
CA ILE A 422 27.80 7.97 27.55
C ILE A 422 29.25 7.51 27.69
N PRO A 423 30.25 8.31 27.25
CA PRO A 423 31.65 8.03 27.55
C PRO A 423 31.90 8.05 29.07
N GLY A 424 32.42 6.96 29.62
CA GLY A 424 32.85 6.83 31.01
C GLY A 424 34.35 6.56 31.13
N THR A 425 34.82 6.38 32.36
CA THR A 425 36.25 6.18 32.65
C THR A 425 36.82 4.90 32.05
N ASP A 426 36.01 3.84 31.96
CA ASP A 426 36.41 2.49 31.52
C ASP A 426 35.82 2.13 30.14
N GLY A 427 35.41 3.12 29.35
CA GLY A 427 34.74 2.93 28.07
C GLY A 427 33.31 3.48 28.05
N GLN A 428 32.50 3.03 27.10
CA GLN A 428 31.11 3.47 26.96
C GLN A 428 30.25 2.84 28.08
N ILE A 429 29.45 3.66 28.75
CA ILE A 429 28.50 3.26 29.78
C ILE A 429 27.08 3.49 29.26
N SER A 430 26.19 2.53 29.53
CA SER A 430 24.77 2.66 29.22
C SER A 430 23.95 3.10 30.43
N VAL A 431 22.93 3.91 30.17
CA VAL A 431 21.91 4.34 31.14
C VAL A 431 20.54 4.01 30.56
N SER A 432 19.67 3.41 31.36
CA SER A 432 18.39 2.86 30.90
C SER A 432 17.20 3.66 31.37
N ASP A 433 16.19 3.77 30.52
CA ASP A 433 14.84 4.24 30.85
C ASP A 433 13.85 3.13 30.47
N LEU A 434 13.23 2.47 31.45
CA LEU A 434 12.40 1.30 31.24
C LEU A 434 10.97 1.54 31.73
N TYR A 435 10.03 1.34 30.82
CA TYR A 435 8.61 1.19 31.12
C TYR A 435 8.19 -0.25 30.86
N LEU A 436 7.38 -0.81 31.78
CA LEU A 436 6.75 -2.11 31.60
C LEU A 436 5.22 -1.91 31.56
N GLY A 437 4.59 -2.56 30.59
CA GLY A 437 3.14 -2.58 30.48
C GLY A 437 2.49 -3.16 31.72
N SER A 438 1.54 -2.44 32.30
CA SER A 438 0.73 -2.93 33.41
C SER A 438 -0.19 -4.06 32.95
N GLN A 439 -0.31 -5.12 33.76
CA GLN A 439 -1.34 -6.15 33.53
C GLN A 439 -2.74 -5.64 33.88
N ASP A 440 -2.83 -4.68 34.80
CA ASP A 440 -4.08 -3.99 35.11
C ASP A 440 -4.33 -2.94 34.04
N ARG A 441 -5.56 -2.89 33.50
CA ARG A 441 -5.99 -1.89 32.52
C ARG A 441 -5.78 -0.50 33.11
N ILE A 442 -4.67 0.15 32.76
CA ILE A 442 -4.43 1.55 33.07
C ILE A 442 -5.62 2.33 32.49
N SER A 443 -6.23 3.20 33.29
CA SER A 443 -7.28 4.07 32.75
C SER A 443 -6.64 4.95 31.69
N ILE A 444 -6.98 4.70 30.44
CA ILE A 444 -6.28 5.31 29.33
C ILE A 444 -6.60 6.82 29.28
N PRO A 445 -5.61 7.72 29.37
CA PRO A 445 -5.87 9.15 29.41
C PRO A 445 -6.46 9.67 28.09
N LYS A 446 -7.43 10.59 28.16
CA LYS A 446 -8.02 11.19 26.95
C LYS A 446 -7.15 12.28 26.32
N ARG A 447 -6.16 12.80 27.06
CA ARG A 447 -5.28 13.88 26.62
C ARG A 447 -3.87 13.36 26.46
N PHE A 448 -3.23 13.81 25.41
CA PHE A 448 -1.84 13.49 25.09
C PHE A 448 -0.88 13.79 26.26
N ASP A 449 -0.96 14.98 26.86
CA ASP A 449 -0.10 15.35 28.01
C ASP A 449 -0.28 14.42 29.21
N ASP A 450 -1.49 13.89 29.42
CA ASP A 450 -1.78 12.97 30.51
C ASP A 450 -1.21 11.57 30.21
N MET A 451 -1.17 11.17 28.94
CA MET A 451 -0.50 9.94 28.49
C MET A 451 1.01 10.02 28.73
N ILE A 452 1.66 11.13 28.37
CA ILE A 452 3.09 11.34 28.63
C ILE A 452 3.38 11.26 30.14
N LYS A 453 2.54 11.88 30.98
CA LYS A 453 2.66 11.76 32.44
C LYS A 453 2.50 10.32 32.93
N VAL A 454 1.55 9.57 32.38
CA VAL A 454 1.36 8.15 32.70
C VAL A 454 2.63 7.36 32.36
N LEU A 455 3.20 7.57 31.17
CA LEU A 455 4.45 6.92 30.76
C LEU A 455 5.59 7.25 31.73
N GLN A 456 5.82 8.55 31.99
CA GLN A 456 6.90 9.01 32.86
C GLN A 456 6.75 8.55 34.31
N THR A 457 5.52 8.46 34.82
CA THR A 457 5.25 8.06 36.21
C THR A 457 5.42 6.55 36.43
N ASN A 458 5.08 5.74 35.44
CA ASN A 458 5.07 4.26 35.53
C ASN A 458 6.37 3.61 35.03
N ARG A 459 7.45 4.39 34.90
CA ARG A 459 8.80 3.86 34.63
C ARG A 459 9.27 3.04 35.82
N VAL A 460 9.73 1.82 35.56
CA VAL A 460 10.30 0.91 36.57
C VAL A 460 11.80 1.11 36.76
N VAL A 461 12.48 1.62 35.73
CA VAL A 461 13.85 2.13 35.80
C VAL A 461 13.84 3.51 35.18
N ARG A 462 14.43 4.48 35.89
CA ARG A 462 14.49 5.88 35.49
C ARG A 462 15.93 6.23 35.19
N TRP A 463 16.17 6.77 33.99
CA TRP A 463 17.51 7.14 33.58
C TRP A 463 18.14 8.19 34.51
N GLU A 464 17.32 9.06 35.11
CA GLU A 464 17.74 10.10 36.05
C GLU A 464 18.41 9.51 37.29
N ASP A 465 17.86 8.40 37.81
CA ASP A 465 18.36 7.74 39.01
C ASP A 465 19.70 7.03 38.73
N GLU A 466 19.79 6.28 37.62
CA GLU A 466 21.02 5.61 37.20
C GLU A 466 22.13 6.62 36.86
N MET A 467 21.81 7.67 36.11
CA MET A 467 22.76 8.72 35.75
C MET A 467 23.27 9.47 36.97
N GLY A 468 22.38 9.81 37.91
CA GLY A 468 22.75 10.50 39.16
C GLY A 468 23.72 9.66 40.00
N GLN A 469 23.49 8.35 40.11
CA GLN A 469 24.41 7.45 40.80
C GLN A 469 25.79 7.41 40.13
N LEU A 470 25.84 7.29 38.80
CA LEU A 470 27.10 7.25 38.04
C LEU A 470 27.90 8.55 38.14
N LEU A 471 27.22 9.70 38.19
CA LEU A 471 27.83 11.00 38.44
C LEU A 471 28.35 11.11 39.87
N ASP A 472 27.56 10.68 40.86
CA ASP A 472 27.94 10.73 42.29
C ASP A 472 29.17 9.87 42.59
N VAL A 473 29.33 8.72 41.91
CA VAL A 473 30.52 7.85 42.04
C VAL A 473 31.66 8.19 41.06
N GLY A 474 31.50 9.24 40.25
CA GLY A 474 32.53 9.74 39.33
C GLY A 474 32.87 8.81 38.16
N ARG A 475 31.95 7.91 37.76
CA ARG A 475 32.14 7.00 36.61
C ARG A 475 31.90 7.68 35.27
N ILE A 476 31.14 8.77 35.28
CA ILE A 476 30.88 9.69 34.16
C ILE A 476 31.01 11.14 34.65
N THR A 477 31.22 12.10 33.75
CA THR A 477 31.29 13.53 34.10
C THR A 477 30.12 14.33 33.50
N PRO A 478 29.73 15.47 34.09
CA PRO A 478 28.69 16.33 33.52
C PRO A 478 28.97 16.74 32.07
N GLU A 479 30.23 17.01 31.73
CA GLU A 479 30.64 17.38 30.37
C GLU A 479 30.48 16.22 29.39
N ALA A 480 30.82 14.99 29.80
CA ALA A 480 30.63 13.80 28.99
C ALA A 480 29.14 13.53 28.73
N VAL A 481 28.29 13.72 29.74
CA VAL A 481 26.84 13.61 29.62
C VAL A 481 26.30 14.65 28.64
N ALA A 482 26.64 15.94 28.84
CA ALA A 482 26.16 17.03 28.00
C ALA A 482 26.60 16.87 26.54
N GLY A 483 27.84 16.43 26.30
CA GLY A 483 28.36 16.20 24.95
C GLY A 483 27.72 15.00 24.25
N ALA A 484 27.50 13.90 24.96
CA ALA A 484 26.94 12.68 24.36
C ALA A 484 25.42 12.79 24.10
N LEU A 485 24.71 13.58 24.91
CA LEU A 485 23.24 13.60 24.94
C LEU A 485 22.65 14.99 24.64
N GLU A 486 23.39 15.85 23.93
CA GLU A 486 22.99 17.23 23.59
C GLU A 486 21.57 17.33 22.99
N ARG A 487 21.15 16.31 22.24
CA ARG A 487 19.87 16.28 21.52
C ARG A 487 18.73 15.63 22.30
N ILE A 488 18.98 15.10 23.49
CA ILE A 488 18.00 14.38 24.28
C ILE A 488 17.31 15.34 25.26
N GLY A 489 15.98 15.32 25.28
CA GLY A 489 15.20 16.18 26.17
C GLY A 489 15.45 15.91 27.65
N GLY A 490 15.40 16.96 28.48
CA GLY A 490 15.49 16.87 29.95
C GLY A 490 16.90 16.73 30.52
N VAL A 491 17.92 16.38 29.72
CA VAL A 491 19.30 16.17 30.22
C VAL A 491 19.92 17.45 30.79
N SER A 492 19.72 18.59 30.13
CA SER A 492 20.28 19.86 30.62
C SER A 492 19.65 20.32 31.94
N GLU A 493 18.35 20.09 32.11
CA GLU A 493 17.62 20.41 33.35
C GLU A 493 18.11 19.51 34.49
N PHE A 494 18.19 18.19 34.24
CA PHE A 494 18.73 17.21 35.18
C PHE A 494 20.14 17.58 35.67
N LEU A 495 21.07 17.92 34.77
CA LEU A 495 22.43 18.30 35.14
C LEU A 495 22.47 19.57 36.00
N SER A 496 21.57 20.51 35.76
CA SER A 496 21.42 21.73 36.57
C SER A 496 20.98 21.38 37.99
N GLU A 497 19.90 20.58 38.13
CA GLU A 497 19.37 20.17 39.42
C GLU A 497 20.37 19.32 40.23
N TRP A 498 21.05 18.39 39.56
CA TRP A 498 22.09 17.56 40.19
C TRP A 498 23.25 18.41 40.73
N SER A 499 23.70 19.40 39.95
CA SER A 499 24.78 20.33 40.34
C SER A 499 24.37 21.18 41.54
N GLU A 500 23.15 21.71 41.57
CA GLU A 500 22.62 22.45 42.72
C GLU A 500 22.57 21.59 43.98
N LYS A 501 22.08 20.35 43.86
CA LYS A 501 21.98 19.40 44.97
C LYS A 501 23.35 19.02 45.54
N ASN A 502 24.37 18.86 44.70
CA ASN A 502 25.72 18.52 45.16
C ASN A 502 26.54 19.73 45.62
N ARG A 503 26.19 20.96 45.23
CA ARG A 503 26.73 22.19 45.85
C ARG A 503 26.16 22.45 47.25
N ALA A 504 24.98 21.91 47.55
CA ALA A 504 24.31 22.06 48.84
C ALA A 504 24.68 20.99 49.88
N LYS A 505 25.38 19.92 49.48
CA LYS A 505 26.00 18.92 50.36
C LYS A 505 27.43 19.34 50.69
#